data_AF-A0A355M949-F1
#
_entry.id   AF-A0A355M949-F1
#
_cell.length_a   1.000
_cell.length_b   1.000
_cell.length_c   1.000
_cell.angle_alpha   90.00
_cell.angle_beta   90.00
_cell.angle_gamma   90.00
#
_symmetry.space_group_name_H-M   'P 1'
#
loop_
_entity.id
_entity.type
_entity.pdbx_description
1 polymer ?
#
loop_
_entity_poly.entity_id
_entity_poly.type
_entity_poly.pdbx_seq_one_letter_code
_entity_poly.pdbx_strand_id
1 'polypeptide(L)'
;MNRFLQIFFVALLASIIVASAVLVFPAYHKNRNLVHQKIETKQKLIDKQLEYIKLRQTLSNITSKTEEVERIAREKFNLCKEQETVYKFIPNTDSGKQ
;
A
#
# COMPACT_ATOMS: atom_id res chain seq x y z
N MET A 1 65.77 -12.37 -8.12
CA MET A 1 64.34 -12.15 -8.46
C MET A 1 64.04 -10.68 -8.24
N ASN A 2 63.75 -9.93 -9.30
CA ASN A 2 63.78 -8.46 -9.26
C ASN A 2 62.68 -7.92 -8.33
N ARG A 3 63.06 -7.16 -7.29
CA ARG A 3 62.14 -6.53 -6.32
C ARG A 3 60.99 -5.77 -6.98
N PHE A 4 61.24 -5.23 -8.17
CA PHE A 4 60.25 -4.57 -9.01
C PHE A 4 59.10 -5.50 -9.44
N LEU A 5 59.41 -6.75 -9.79
CA LEU A 5 58.42 -7.75 -10.19
C LEU A 5 57.52 -8.13 -9.00
N GLN A 6 58.10 -8.19 -7.79
CA GLN A 6 57.36 -8.50 -6.57
C GLN A 6 56.40 -7.35 -6.18
N ILE A 7 56.85 -6.10 -6.30
CA ILE A 7 56.00 -4.92 -6.07
C ILE A 7 54.86 -4.87 -7.09
N PHE A 8 55.14 -5.15 -8.36
CA PHE A 8 54.12 -5.19 -9.41
C PHE A 8 53.05 -6.25 -9.12
N PHE A 9 53.45 -7.46 -8.71
CA PHE A 9 52.51 -8.51 -8.34
C PHE A 9 51.64 -8.13 -7.13
N VAL A 10 52.24 -7.52 -6.10
CA VAL A 10 51.48 -7.05 -4.92
C VAL A 10 50.49 -5.96 -5.29
N ALA A 11 50.88 -5.00 -6.13
CA ALA A 11 49.99 -3.95 -6.61
C ALA A 11 48.83 -4.51 -7.46
N LEU A 12 49.11 -5.50 -8.32
CA LEU A 12 48.10 -6.19 -9.10
C LEU A 12 47.07 -6.88 -8.19
N LEU A 13 47.54 -7.61 -7.18
CA LEU A 13 46.70 -8.33 -6.21
C LEU A 13 45.84 -7.37 -5.39
N ALA A 14 46.41 -6.26 -4.93
CA ALA A 14 45.68 -5.21 -4.24
C ALA A 14 44.59 -4.59 -5.11
N SER A 15 44.86 -4.35 -6.40
CA SER A 15 43.87 -3.79 -7.33
C SER A 15 42.65 -4.71 -7.52
N ILE A 16 42.87 -6.03 -7.58
CA ILE A 16 41.80 -7.03 -7.72
C ILE A 16 40.92 -7.05 -6.46
N ILE A 17 41.52 -6.96 -5.28
CA ILE A 17 40.80 -6.92 -4.01
C ILE A 17 39.92 -5.66 -3.93
N VAL A 18 40.47 -4.50 -4.28
CA VAL A 18 39.72 -3.24 -4.28
C VAL A 18 38.59 -3.26 -5.31
N ALA A 19 38.84 -3.75 -6.52
CA ALA A 19 37.81 -3.87 -7.56
C ALA A 19 36.67 -4.80 -7.12
N SER A 20 37.00 -5.92 -6.46
CA SER A 20 36.01 -6.85 -5.90
C SER A 20 35.17 -6.19 -4.81
N ALA A 21 35.80 -5.48 -3.87
CA ALA A 21 35.11 -4.78 -2.79
C ALA A 21 34.14 -3.70 -3.31
N VAL A 22 34.57 -2.92 -4.31
CA VAL A 22 33.75 -1.88 -4.97
C VAL A 22 32.54 -2.47 -5.67
N LEU A 23 32.62 -3.70 -6.19
CA LEU A 23 31.51 -4.36 -6.87
C LEU A 23 30.51 -5.01 -5.89
N VAL A 24 31.01 -5.61 -4.81
CA VAL A 24 30.18 -6.32 -3.82
C VAL A 24 29.44 -5.34 -2.88
N PHE A 25 30.07 -4.22 -2.53
CA PHE A 25 29.48 -3.21 -1.64
C PHE A 25 28.11 -2.66 -2.12
N PRO A 26 27.95 -2.17 -3.37
CA PRO A 26 26.66 -1.65 -3.84
C PRO A 26 25.61 -2.76 -3.98
N ALA A 27 25.99 -3.99 -4.33
CA ALA A 27 25.07 -5.12 -4.42
C ALA A 27 24.48 -5.47 -3.05
N TYR A 28 25.32 -5.47 -2.01
CA TYR A 28 24.88 -5.70 -0.63
C TYR A 28 23.97 -4.56 -0.13
N HIS A 29 24.33 -3.30 -0.42
CA HIS A 29 23.55 -2.13 -0.02
C HIS A 29 22.19 -2.06 -0.72
N LYS A 30 22.14 -2.40 -2.02
CA LYS A 30 20.90 -2.46 -2.80
C LYS A 30 19.94 -3.50 -2.25
N ASN A 31 20.44 -4.65 -1.78
CA ASN A 31 19.59 -5.71 -1.26
C ASN A 31 18.91 -5.31 0.06
N ARG A 32 19.63 -4.61 0.95
CA ARG A 32 19.03 -4.08 2.20
C ARG A 32 17.94 -3.05 1.92
N ASN A 33 18.17 -2.14 0.97
CA ASN A 33 17.17 -1.14 0.59
C ASN A 33 15.91 -1.78 -0.01
N LEU A 34 16.05 -2.82 -0.83
CA LEU A 34 14.90 -3.54 -1.40
C LEU A 34 14.09 -4.27 -0.33
N VAL A 35 14.74 -4.83 0.70
CA VAL A 35 14.04 -5.45 1.84
C VAL A 35 13.24 -4.41 2.61
N HIS A 36 13.83 -3.26 2.93
CA HIS A 36 13.12 -2.16 3.60
C HIS A 36 11.94 -1.64 2.77
N GLN A 37 12.13 -1.42 1.47
CA GLN A 37 11.05 -0.98 0.57
C GLN A 37 9.91 -2.00 0.48
N LYS A 38 10.22 -3.30 0.46
CA LYS A 38 9.18 -4.35 0.50
C LYS A 38 8.39 -4.30 1.80
N ILE A 39 9.04 -4.12 2.94
CA ILE A 39 8.38 -4.02 4.25
C ILE A 39 7.48 -2.78 4.29
N GLU A 40 8.00 -1.63 3.88
CA GLU A 40 7.25 -0.37 3.86
C GLU A 40 6.04 -0.44 2.92
N THR A 41 6.22 -1.02 1.73
CA THR A 41 5.13 -1.17 0.75
C THR A 41 4.06 -2.14 1.27
N LYS A 42 4.45 -3.26 1.89
CA LYS A 42 3.52 -4.18 2.54
C LYS A 42 2.73 -3.49 3.65
N GLN A 43 3.38 -2.67 4.46
CA GLN A 43 2.72 -1.93 5.53
C GLN A 43 1.66 -0.98 4.96
N LYS A 44 2.02 -0.20 3.94
CA LYS A 44 1.09 0.71 3.24
C LYS A 44 -0.12 -0.03 2.65
N LEU A 45 0.09 -1.23 2.11
CA LEU A 45 -1.01 -2.07 1.58
C LEU A 45 -1.96 -2.52 2.69
N ILE A 46 -1.43 -2.95 3.84
CA ILE A 46 -2.23 -3.36 5.00
C ILE A 46 -3.05 -2.18 5.51
N ASP A 47 -2.43 -1.01 5.68
CA ASP A 47 -3.10 0.19 6.15
C ASP A 47 -4.25 0.60 5.21
N LYS A 48 -4.01 0.56 3.90
CA LYS A 48 -5.05 0.84 2.89
C LYS A 48 -6.16 -0.20 2.87
N GLN A 49 -5.84 -1.48 3.10
CA GLN A 49 -6.85 -2.53 3.18
C GLN A 49 -7.74 -2.34 4.41
N LEU A 50 -7.17 -1.96 5.56
CA LEU A 50 -7.94 -1.63 6.77
C LEU A 50 -8.83 -0.41 6.58
N GLU A 51 -8.33 0.63 5.92
CA GLU A 51 -9.12 1.82 5.55
C GLU A 51 -10.31 1.44 4.66
N TYR A 52 -10.08 0.60 3.66
CA TYR A 52 -11.13 0.12 2.77
C TYR A 52 -12.18 -0.73 3.50
N ILE A 53 -11.76 -1.63 4.40
CA ILE A 53 -12.69 -2.45 5.20
C ILE A 53 -13.58 -1.56 6.07
N LYS A 54 -13.00 -0.56 6.75
CA LYS A 54 -13.76 0.40 7.56
C LYS A 54 -14.76 1.16 6.71
N LEU A 55 -14.32 1.72 5.58
CA LEU A 55 -15.20 2.48 4.69
C LEU A 55 -16.33 1.60 4.14
N ARG A 56 -16.01 0.36 3.74
CA ARG A 56 -17.00 -0.60 3.24
C ARG A 56 -18.00 -0.99 4.32
N GLN A 57 -17.58 -1.15 5.57
CA GLN A 57 -18.48 -1.37 6.70
C GLN A 57 -19.40 -0.16 6.91
N THR A 58 -18.88 1.06 6.86
CA THR A 58 -19.69 2.28 6.94
C THR A 58 -20.72 2.32 5.81
N LEU A 59 -20.32 2.08 4.56
CA LEU A 59 -21.24 2.03 3.42
C LEU A 59 -22.27 0.90 3.54
N SER A 60 -21.88 -0.27 4.04
CA SER A 60 -22.79 -1.38 4.32
C SER A 60 -23.83 -1.01 5.38
N ASN A 61 -23.43 -0.28 6.42
CA ASN A 61 -24.32 0.17 7.48
C ASN A 61 -25.33 1.21 6.97
N ILE A 62 -24.85 2.16 6.15
CA ILE A 62 -25.71 3.14 5.47
C ILE A 62 -26.68 2.43 4.51
N THR A 63 -26.21 1.42 3.77
CA THR A 63 -27.05 0.69 2.81
C THR A 63 -28.09 -0.18 3.51
N SER A 64 -27.83 -0.69 4.71
CA SER A 64 -28.74 -1.61 5.42
C SER A 64 -29.75 -0.90 6.34
N LYS A 65 -29.39 0.23 6.95
CA LYS A 65 -30.25 0.95 7.90
C LYS A 65 -30.71 2.30 7.35
N THR A 66 -32.00 2.41 7.07
CA THR A 66 -32.63 3.65 6.59
C THR A 66 -32.46 4.81 7.57
N GLU A 67 -32.41 4.54 8.88
CA GLU A 67 -32.16 5.54 9.94
C GLU A 67 -30.78 6.21 9.82
N GLU A 68 -29.74 5.48 9.42
CA GLU A 68 -28.41 6.07 9.21
C GLU A 68 -28.37 6.95 7.95
N VAL A 69 -29.15 6.59 6.92
CA VAL A 69 -29.30 7.41 5.71
C VAL A 69 -30.01 8.72 6.06
N GLU A 70 -31.09 8.66 6.85
CA GLU A 70 -31.83 9.84 7.32
C GLU A 70 -30.92 10.78 8.14
N ARG A 71 -30.17 10.22 9.09
CA ARG A 71 -29.22 11.00 9.91
C ARG A 71 -28.18 11.72 9.07
N ILE A 72 -27.55 11.02 8.11
CA ILE A 72 -26.56 11.62 7.21
C ILE A 72 -27.19 12.67 6.28
N ALA A 73 -28.36 12.39 5.71
CA ALA A 73 -29.07 13.34 4.84
C ALA A 73 -29.43 14.63 5.59
N ARG A 74 -29.80 14.54 6.87
CA ARG A 74 -30.06 15.69 7.75
C ARG A 74 -28.78 16.42 8.14
N GLU A 75 -27.81 15.73 8.73
CA GLU A 75 -26.61 16.33 9.33
C GLU A 75 -25.58 16.83 8.30
N LYS A 76 -25.36 16.07 7.22
CA LYS A 76 -24.29 16.37 6.24
C LYS A 76 -24.78 17.16 5.03
N PHE A 77 -26.03 16.96 4.64
CA PHE A 77 -26.55 17.49 3.38
C PHE A 77 -27.76 18.43 3.56
N ASN A 78 -28.32 18.52 4.76
CA ASN A 78 -29.50 19.34 5.08
C ASN A 78 -30.69 19.08 4.14
N LEU A 79 -30.84 17.83 3.69
CA LEU A 79 -31.81 17.41 2.67
C LEU A 79 -33.17 16.98 3.26
N CYS A 80 -33.25 16.78 4.58
CA CYS A 80 -34.50 16.38 5.26
C CYS A 80 -34.65 17.15 6.58
N LYS A 81 -35.89 17.54 6.92
CA LYS A 81 -36.27 18.19 8.19
C LYS A 81 -36.72 17.17 9.24
N GLU A 82 -36.89 17.61 10.48
CA GLU A 82 -37.58 16.79 11.48
C GLU A 82 -39.03 16.53 11.04
N GLN A 83 -39.49 15.28 11.20
CA GLN A 83 -40.85 14.80 10.86
C GLN A 83 -41.15 14.55 9.38
N GLU A 84 -40.15 14.55 8.49
CA GLU A 84 -40.32 14.13 7.10
C GLU A 84 -40.17 12.61 6.94
N THR A 85 -41.07 11.99 6.16
CA THR A 85 -41.02 10.54 5.87
C THR A 85 -40.02 10.25 4.75
N VAL A 86 -38.95 9.51 5.08
CA VAL A 86 -37.93 9.09 4.11
C VAL A 86 -38.28 7.74 3.51
N TYR A 87 -38.44 7.69 2.18
CA TYR A 87 -38.69 6.45 1.44
C TYR A 87 -37.39 5.90 0.84
N LYS A 88 -37.10 4.62 1.11
CA LYS A 88 -36.02 3.90 0.44
C LYS A 88 -36.60 3.02 -0.66
N PHE A 89 -36.29 3.34 -1.91
CA PHE A 89 -36.64 2.48 -3.04
C PHE A 89 -35.64 1.33 -3.15
N ILE A 90 -36.12 0.10 -2.92
CA ILE A 90 -35.35 -1.12 -3.17
C ILE A 90 -35.71 -1.57 -4.60
N PRO A 91 -34.78 -1.52 -5.57
CA PRO A 91 -35.07 -2.01 -6.91
C PRO A 91 -35.32 -3.53 -6.84
N ASN A 92 -36.53 -3.97 -7.22
CA ASN A 92 -36.81 -5.38 -7.46
C ASN A 92 -35.99 -5.81 -8.67
N THR A 93 -34.96 -6.62 -8.43
CA THR A 93 -34.20 -7.25 -9.52
C THR A 93 -34.92 -8.52 -9.97
N ASP A 94 -36.21 -8.39 -10.29
CA ASP A 94 -36.98 -9.40 -11.03
C ASP A 94 -37.14 -8.90 -12.46
N SER A 95 -36.01 -8.83 -13.16
CA SER A 95 -36.00 -8.68 -14.62
C SER A 95 -35.96 -10.07 -15.23
N GLY A 96 -37.12 -10.49 -15.73
CA GLY A 96 -37.48 -11.82 -16.20
C GLY A 96 -36.40 -12.59 -16.97
N LYS A 97 -36.21 -13.84 -16.55
CA LYS A 97 -35.99 -14.97 -17.46
C LYS A 97 -37.30 -15.76 -17.51
N GLN A 98 -38.16 -15.41 -18.47
CA GLN A 98 -39.10 -16.36 -19.08
C GLN A 98 -38.54 -16.71 -20.45
#